data_AF-A0A2G9RL68-F1
#
_entry.id   AF-A0A2G9RL68-F1
#
_cell.length_a   1.000
_cell.length_b   1.000
_cell.length_c   1.000
_cell.angle_alpha   90.00
_cell.angle_beta   90.00
_cell.angle_gamma   90.00
#
_symmetry.space_group_name_H-M   'P 1'
#
loop_
_entity.id
_entity.type
_entity.pdbx_description
1 polymer ?
#
loop_
_entity_poly.entity_id
_entity_poly.type
_entity_poly.pdbx_seq_one_letter_code
_entity_poly.pdbx_strand_id
1 'polypeptide(L)'
;MFRQGCSTFRVITPNIDEEASMMEDVGMQDVHFNEDVLMELLEQCADGLWKAERYELIADIYKLIIPIYEKRRDFERLAHLYDTLHRAYSKVTEVMHTGKRLLGTYFRVAFFGQGFFEEEDGKEYIYKEPKLTPLSEISQRLLKLYSDKFGAENVKMMQDSGKVNPKDLDSKYAYIQVTHVTPYFEDKELQERKTEFEKSHNIRRFVFELPFTLSGKRQGGVEEQCKRRTILTGKYTLFY
;
A
#
# COMPACT_ATOMS: atom_id res chain seq x y z
N MET A 1 -11.83 -12.45 -27.47
CA MET A 1 -10.57 -11.71 -27.26
C MET A 1 -10.92 -10.35 -26.69
N PHE A 2 -10.57 -10.12 -25.42
CA PHE A 2 -10.76 -8.84 -24.76
C PHE A 2 -10.06 -7.74 -25.59
N ARG A 3 -10.81 -6.77 -26.13
CA ARG A 3 -10.21 -5.66 -26.91
C ARG A 3 -9.48 -4.65 -26.02
N GLN A 4 -9.73 -4.71 -24.72
CA GLN A 4 -9.19 -3.79 -23.74
C GLN A 4 -8.16 -4.57 -22.91
N GLY A 5 -6.90 -4.17 -22.99
CA GLY A 5 -5.78 -4.84 -22.31
C GLY A 5 -5.56 -4.31 -20.89
N CYS A 6 -4.30 -4.22 -20.48
CA CYS A 6 -3.87 -3.76 -19.14
C CYS A 6 -4.55 -2.46 -18.67
N SER A 7 -4.82 -1.51 -19.58
CA SER A 7 -5.44 -0.22 -19.26
C SER A 7 -6.82 -0.33 -18.60
N THR A 8 -7.54 -1.45 -18.79
CA THR A 8 -8.83 -1.69 -18.13
C THR A 8 -8.71 -1.83 -16.62
N PHE A 9 -7.61 -2.37 -16.12
CA PHE A 9 -7.38 -2.55 -14.69
C PHE A 9 -6.81 -1.29 -14.03
N ARG A 10 -6.55 -0.22 -14.80
CA ARG A 10 -5.96 1.02 -14.29
C ARG A 10 -6.82 1.73 -13.27
N VAL A 11 -8.14 1.57 -13.36
CA VAL A 11 -9.10 2.09 -12.36
C VAL A 11 -8.98 1.36 -11.02
N ILE A 12 -8.56 0.10 -11.04
CA ILE A 12 -8.31 -0.73 -9.85
C ILE A 12 -6.94 -0.41 -9.28
N THR A 13 -5.90 -0.34 -10.12
CA THR A 13 -4.59 0.12 -9.71
C THR A 13 -3.81 0.77 -10.86
N PRO A 14 -3.21 1.96 -10.67
CA PRO A 14 -2.36 2.57 -11.68
C PRO A 14 -1.01 1.83 -11.84
N ASN A 15 -0.67 0.91 -10.92
CA ASN A 15 0.55 0.13 -11.03
C ASN A 15 0.52 -0.85 -12.22
N ILE A 16 -0.65 -1.09 -12.82
CA ILE A 16 -0.78 -1.92 -14.03
C ILE A 16 0.03 -1.39 -15.22
N ASP A 17 0.40 -0.11 -15.20
CA ASP A 17 1.25 0.50 -16.23
C ASP A 17 2.63 -0.21 -16.29
N GLU A 18 3.06 -0.91 -15.24
CA GLU A 18 4.29 -1.72 -15.22
C GLU A 18 4.17 -3.00 -16.07
N GLU A 19 3.03 -3.68 -16.03
CA GLU A 19 2.75 -4.87 -16.86
C GLU A 19 2.73 -4.50 -18.35
N ALA A 20 2.25 -3.30 -18.69
CA ALA A 20 2.27 -2.80 -20.06
C ALA A 20 3.69 -2.46 -20.56
N SER A 21 4.67 -2.33 -19.66
CA SER A 21 6.07 -2.03 -19.97
C SER A 21 6.96 -3.27 -20.05
N MET A 22 6.45 -4.44 -19.63
CA MET A 22 7.16 -5.71 -19.81
C MET A 22 7.19 -6.07 -21.29
N MET A 23 8.36 -6.45 -21.81
CA MET A 23 8.48 -6.91 -23.20
C MET A 23 7.60 -8.16 -23.38
N GLU A 24 6.72 -8.15 -24.40
CA GLU A 24 6.02 -9.35 -24.83
C GLU A 24 7.08 -10.42 -25.12
N ASP A 25 7.01 -11.56 -24.44
CA ASP A 25 7.98 -12.64 -24.60
C ASP A 25 7.76 -13.28 -25.97
N VAL A 26 8.38 -12.70 -27.00
CA VAL A 26 8.25 -13.10 -28.41
C VAL A 26 8.96 -14.44 -28.63
N GLY A 27 8.37 -15.52 -28.12
CA GLY A 27 8.97 -16.85 -28.20
C GLY A 27 8.20 -18.00 -27.55
N MET A 28 7.27 -17.74 -26.63
CA MET A 28 6.40 -18.80 -26.10
C MET A 28 5.13 -18.92 -26.95
N GLN A 29 4.81 -20.14 -27.40
CA GLN A 29 3.48 -20.42 -27.91
C GLN A 29 2.48 -20.28 -26.76
N ASP A 30 1.59 -19.28 -26.83
CA ASP A 30 0.53 -18.95 -25.86
C ASP A 30 -0.58 -20.02 -25.79
N VAL A 31 -0.23 -21.29 -25.56
CA VAL A 31 -1.22 -22.37 -25.42
C VAL A 31 -1.90 -22.32 -24.03
N HIS A 32 -1.39 -21.49 -23.11
CA HIS A 32 -1.86 -21.39 -21.73
C HIS A 32 -2.78 -20.19 -21.44
N PHE A 33 -2.91 -19.23 -22.36
CA PHE A 33 -3.78 -18.07 -22.18
C PHE A 33 -5.01 -18.16 -23.08
N ASN A 34 -6.15 -18.50 -22.49
CA ASN A 34 -7.43 -18.52 -23.18
C ASN A 34 -8.52 -17.80 -22.38
N GLU A 35 -9.70 -17.67 -22.96
CA GLU A 35 -10.81 -16.93 -22.33
C GLU A 35 -11.25 -17.56 -21.01
N ASP A 36 -11.21 -18.89 -20.89
CA ASP A 36 -11.60 -19.59 -19.66
C ASP A 36 -10.59 -19.33 -18.52
N VAL A 37 -9.29 -19.31 -18.82
CA VAL A 37 -8.23 -18.95 -17.87
C VAL A 37 -8.40 -17.51 -17.38
N LEU A 38 -8.69 -16.57 -18.30
CA LEU A 38 -8.93 -15.17 -17.91
C LEU A 38 -10.18 -15.04 -17.01
N MET A 39 -11.25 -15.74 -17.32
CA MET A 39 -12.46 -15.75 -16.50
C MET A 39 -12.18 -16.28 -15.09
N GLU A 40 -11.42 -17.37 -14.98
CA GLU A 40 -11.01 -17.92 -13.68
C GLU A 40 -10.17 -16.92 -12.87
N LEU A 41 -9.22 -16.25 -13.50
CA LEU A 41 -8.40 -15.21 -12.85
C LEU A 41 -9.25 -14.02 -12.38
N LEU A 42 -10.23 -13.58 -13.17
CA LEU A 42 -11.13 -12.50 -12.76
C LEU A 42 -12.00 -12.90 -11.56
N GLU A 43 -12.52 -14.12 -11.51
CA GLU A 43 -13.26 -14.63 -10.35
C GLU A 43 -12.36 -14.71 -9.10
N GLN A 44 -11.11 -15.17 -9.26
CA GLN A 44 -10.12 -15.16 -8.18
C GLN A 44 -9.80 -13.73 -7.71
N CYS A 45 -9.73 -12.75 -8.63
CA CYS A 45 -9.57 -11.34 -8.26
C CYS A 45 -10.77 -10.83 -7.44
N ALA A 46 -12.00 -11.17 -7.82
CA ALA A 46 -13.19 -10.76 -7.08
C ALA A 46 -13.20 -11.33 -5.65
N ASP A 47 -12.87 -12.62 -5.48
CA ASP A 47 -12.74 -13.26 -4.16
C ASP A 47 -11.57 -12.69 -3.35
N GLY A 48 -10.43 -12.40 -3.99
CA GLY A 48 -9.29 -11.75 -3.36
C GLY A 48 -9.64 -10.35 -2.84
N LEU A 49 -10.35 -9.55 -3.63
CA LEU A 49 -10.83 -8.22 -3.25
C LEU A 49 -11.84 -8.29 -2.09
N TRP A 50 -12.72 -9.30 -2.10
CA TRP A 50 -13.64 -9.55 -1.00
C TRP A 50 -12.89 -9.84 0.30
N LYS A 51 -11.92 -10.77 0.27
CA LYS A 51 -11.08 -11.13 1.42
C LYS A 51 -10.21 -9.96 1.92
N ALA A 52 -9.80 -9.07 1.03
CA ALA A 52 -9.06 -7.85 1.36
C ALA A 52 -9.96 -6.69 1.84
N GLU A 53 -11.28 -6.91 1.97
CA GLU A 53 -12.27 -5.92 2.38
C GLU A 53 -12.35 -4.68 1.45
N ARG A 54 -11.96 -4.86 0.18
CA ARG A 54 -11.99 -3.83 -0.89
C ARG A 54 -13.21 -4.01 -1.79
N TYR A 55 -14.38 -4.03 -1.14
CA TYR A 55 -15.68 -4.33 -1.73
C TYR A 55 -16.03 -3.43 -2.93
N GLU A 56 -15.63 -2.17 -2.90
CA GLU A 56 -15.92 -1.15 -3.91
C GLU A 56 -15.35 -1.50 -5.30
N LEU A 57 -14.26 -2.28 -5.34
CA LEU A 57 -13.54 -2.61 -6.59
C LEU A 57 -14.07 -3.87 -7.27
N ILE A 58 -14.87 -4.69 -6.57
CA ILE A 58 -15.38 -5.97 -7.09
C ILE A 58 -16.22 -5.72 -8.36
N ALA A 59 -16.95 -4.60 -8.40
CA ALA A 59 -17.72 -4.22 -9.58
C ALA A 59 -16.86 -3.96 -10.82
N ASP A 60 -15.66 -3.39 -10.65
CA ASP A 60 -14.78 -3.11 -11.78
C ASP A 60 -14.20 -4.39 -12.39
N ILE A 61 -14.02 -5.44 -11.59
CA ILE A 61 -13.69 -6.79 -12.07
C ILE A 61 -14.89 -7.42 -12.78
N TYR A 62 -16.07 -7.45 -12.16
CA TYR A 62 -17.21 -8.16 -12.74
C TYR A 62 -17.76 -7.50 -14.02
N LYS A 63 -17.60 -6.19 -14.20
CA LYS A 63 -17.91 -5.53 -15.49
C LYS A 63 -17.19 -6.18 -16.68
N LEU A 64 -16.05 -6.84 -16.43
CA LEU A 64 -15.27 -7.53 -17.46
C LEU A 64 -15.88 -8.90 -17.78
N ILE A 65 -16.35 -9.64 -16.77
CA ILE A 65 -16.83 -11.00 -16.97
C ILE A 65 -18.30 -11.09 -17.43
N ILE A 66 -19.13 -10.11 -17.04
CA ILE A 66 -20.57 -10.10 -17.34
C ILE A 66 -20.87 -10.32 -18.85
N PRO A 67 -20.25 -9.58 -19.80
CA PRO A 67 -20.56 -9.77 -21.22
C PRO A 67 -20.22 -11.17 -21.74
N ILE A 68 -19.24 -11.86 -21.12
CA ILE A 68 -18.88 -13.23 -21.50
C ILE A 68 -19.96 -14.20 -21.03
N TYR A 69 -20.38 -14.09 -19.77
CA TYR A 69 -21.47 -14.93 -19.24
C TYR A 69 -22.79 -14.71 -19.99
N GLU A 70 -23.12 -13.47 -20.35
CA GLU A 70 -24.30 -13.14 -21.18
C GLU A 70 -24.23 -13.81 -22.56
N LYS A 71 -23.08 -13.72 -23.23
CA LYS A 71 -22.86 -14.37 -24.54
C LYS A 71 -22.97 -15.89 -24.45
N ARG A 72 -22.49 -16.48 -23.36
CA ARG A 72 -22.55 -17.93 -23.08
C ARG A 72 -23.93 -18.37 -22.55
N ARG A 73 -24.82 -17.44 -22.20
CA ARG A 73 -26.11 -17.69 -21.53
C ARG A 73 -25.94 -18.43 -20.20
N ASP A 74 -24.85 -18.12 -19.48
CA ASP A 74 -24.55 -18.69 -18.18
C ASP A 74 -25.28 -17.91 -17.08
N PHE A 75 -26.58 -18.19 -16.95
CA PHE A 75 -27.45 -17.48 -16.02
C PHE A 75 -27.15 -17.79 -14.55
N GLU A 76 -26.57 -18.94 -14.26
CA GLU A 76 -26.19 -19.33 -12.89
C GLU A 76 -25.01 -18.48 -12.41
N ARG A 77 -23.98 -18.32 -13.24
CA ARG A 77 -22.84 -17.43 -12.93
C ARG A 77 -23.26 -15.97 -12.84
N LEU A 78 -24.15 -15.51 -13.72
CA LEU A 78 -24.74 -14.16 -13.63
C LEU A 78 -25.50 -13.96 -12.31
N ALA A 79 -26.33 -14.92 -11.89
CA ALA A 79 -27.04 -14.82 -10.61
C ALA A 79 -26.05 -14.74 -9.42
N HIS A 80 -25.02 -15.59 -9.43
CA HIS A 80 -24.00 -15.61 -8.38
C HIS A 80 -23.20 -14.31 -8.27
N LEU A 81 -22.72 -13.76 -9.39
CA LEU A 81 -21.94 -12.51 -9.35
C LEU A 81 -22.80 -11.32 -8.92
N TYR A 82 -24.08 -11.27 -9.30
CA TYR A 82 -24.98 -10.20 -8.86
C TYR A 82 -25.33 -10.31 -7.37
N ASP A 83 -25.47 -11.52 -6.82
CA ASP A 83 -25.57 -11.73 -5.37
C ASP A 83 -24.29 -11.23 -4.66
N THR A 84 -23.13 -11.54 -5.22
CA THR A 84 -21.84 -11.05 -4.69
C THR A 84 -21.76 -9.53 -4.70
N LEU A 85 -22.19 -8.86 -5.77
CA LEU A 85 -22.24 -7.40 -5.85
C LEU A 85 -23.24 -6.79 -4.87
N HIS A 86 -24.41 -7.42 -4.69
CA HIS A 86 -25.37 -6.99 -3.69
C HIS A 86 -24.75 -7.00 -2.30
N ARG A 87 -24.17 -8.13 -1.89
CA ARG A 87 -23.46 -8.27 -0.61
C ARG A 87 -22.27 -7.31 -0.50
N ALA A 88 -21.57 -7.13 -1.63
CA ALA A 88 -20.64 -6.06 -1.99
C ALA A 88 -20.97 -4.73 -1.31
N TYR A 89 -22.00 -4.10 -1.88
CA TYR A 89 -22.46 -2.79 -1.49
C TYR A 89 -23.18 -2.77 -0.14
N SER A 90 -23.85 -3.87 0.27
CA SER A 90 -24.35 -4.00 1.64
C SER A 90 -23.23 -3.94 2.67
N LYS A 91 -22.08 -4.54 2.40
CA LYS A 91 -20.90 -4.44 3.28
C LYS A 91 -20.31 -3.05 3.28
N VAL A 92 -20.21 -2.40 2.12
CA VAL A 92 -19.76 -0.99 2.03
C VAL A 92 -20.59 -0.09 2.93
N THR A 93 -21.93 -0.17 2.86
CA THR A 93 -22.79 0.65 3.70
C THR A 93 -22.62 0.32 5.18
N GLU A 94 -22.58 -0.97 5.55
CA GLU A 94 -22.34 -1.42 6.93
C GLU A 94 -21.02 -0.86 7.50
N VAL A 95 -19.91 -0.99 6.76
CA VAL A 95 -18.61 -0.54 7.25
C VAL A 95 -18.47 0.98 7.26
N MET A 96 -19.14 1.69 6.36
CA MET A 96 -19.19 3.16 6.37
C MET A 96 -19.91 3.69 7.61
N HIS A 97 -21.02 3.07 8.03
CA HIS A 97 -21.74 3.49 9.23
C HIS A 97 -21.02 3.12 10.53
N THR A 98 -20.39 1.94 10.57
CA THR A 98 -19.76 1.43 11.79
C THR A 98 -18.32 1.92 11.98
N GLY A 99 -17.63 2.34 10.91
CA GLY A 99 -16.22 2.72 10.97
C GLY A 99 -15.26 1.56 11.29
N LYS A 100 -15.74 0.31 11.24
CA LYS A 100 -14.99 -0.87 11.70
C LYS A 100 -13.97 -1.40 10.68
N ARG A 101 -14.00 -0.92 9.43
CA ARG A 101 -13.06 -1.37 8.40
C ARG A 101 -11.71 -0.68 8.57
N LEU A 102 -10.67 -1.47 8.80
CA LEU A 102 -9.31 -1.01 9.09
C LEU A 102 -8.35 -1.52 8.00
N LEU A 103 -8.14 -0.71 6.97
CA LEU A 103 -7.39 -1.11 5.76
C LEU A 103 -5.86 -1.07 5.94
N GLY A 104 -5.36 -0.61 7.08
CA GLY A 104 -3.95 -0.68 7.46
C GLY A 104 -3.38 0.63 8.00
N THR A 105 -2.19 0.53 8.58
CA THR A 105 -1.35 1.65 9.02
C THR A 105 -0.08 1.72 8.17
N TYR A 106 0.54 2.90 8.10
CA TYR A 106 1.70 3.13 7.23
C TYR A 106 2.90 3.63 8.03
N PHE A 107 4.08 3.12 7.68
CA PHE A 107 5.33 3.49 8.32
C PHE A 107 6.40 3.77 7.28
N ARG A 108 7.13 4.88 7.43
CA ARG A 108 8.42 5.03 6.79
C ARG A 108 9.43 4.18 7.57
N VAL A 109 10.12 3.28 6.86
CA VAL A 109 11.24 2.49 7.38
C VAL A 109 12.49 2.83 6.59
N ALA A 110 13.56 3.21 7.27
CA ALA A 110 14.86 3.49 6.66
C ALA A 110 15.95 2.67 7.33
N PHE A 111 16.90 2.18 6.53
CA PHE A 111 17.99 1.32 6.98
C PHE A 111 19.32 2.05 6.85
N PHE A 112 20.19 1.94 7.85
CA PHE A 112 21.53 2.52 7.82
C PHE A 112 22.57 1.56 8.41
N GLY A 113 23.75 1.47 7.80
CA GLY A 113 24.82 0.55 8.14
C GLY A 113 25.26 -0.27 6.93
N GLN A 114 26.11 0.31 6.09
CA GLN A 114 26.66 -0.30 4.86
C GLN A 114 27.18 -1.73 5.05
N GLY A 115 27.84 -2.02 6.18
CA GLY A 115 28.39 -3.36 6.47
C GLY A 115 27.34 -4.45 6.77
N PHE A 116 26.08 -4.07 6.97
CA PHE A 116 24.98 -4.98 7.29
C PHE A 116 23.90 -5.00 6.20
N PHE A 117 23.53 -3.81 5.73
CA PHE A 117 22.42 -3.62 4.80
C PHE A 117 22.87 -3.57 3.34
N GLU A 118 24.16 -3.37 3.06
CA GLU A 118 24.73 -3.34 1.72
C GLU A 118 23.98 -2.39 0.77
N GLU A 119 23.23 -2.93 -0.18
CA GLU A 119 22.42 -2.13 -1.12
C GLU A 119 21.26 -1.41 -0.44
N GLU A 120 20.83 -1.87 0.74
CA GLU A 120 19.72 -1.29 1.51
C GLU A 120 20.15 -0.10 2.37
N ASP A 121 21.45 0.17 2.48
CA ASP A 121 21.97 1.31 3.23
C ASP A 121 21.47 2.65 2.66
N GLY A 122 20.85 3.47 3.50
CA GLY A 122 20.29 4.77 3.16
C GLY A 122 18.98 4.73 2.36
N LYS A 123 18.44 3.53 2.05
CA LYS A 123 17.15 3.42 1.36
C LYS A 123 15.99 3.64 2.35
N GLU A 124 14.93 4.28 1.85
CA GLU A 124 13.68 4.49 2.58
C GLU A 124 12.52 3.78 1.88
N TYR A 125 11.64 3.20 2.68
CA TYR A 125 10.48 2.45 2.22
C TYR A 125 9.23 2.88 2.97
N ILE A 126 8.07 2.75 2.31
CA ILE A 126 6.77 2.83 2.97
C ILE A 126 6.28 1.40 3.19
N TYR A 127 6.20 1.00 4.46
CA TYR A 127 5.63 -0.25 4.91
C TYR A 127 4.15 -0.04 5.18
N LYS A 128 3.30 -0.90 4.63
CA LYS A 128 1.89 -0.99 4.99
C LYS A 128 1.70 -2.18 5.92
N GLU A 129 1.11 -1.92 7.07
CA GLU A 129 0.87 -2.89 8.12
C GLU A 129 -0.63 -3.19 8.26
N PRO A 130 -1.02 -4.38 8.73
CA PRO A 130 -2.42 -4.74 8.87
C PRO A 130 -3.12 -3.91 9.94
N LYS A 131 -4.40 -3.60 9.69
CA LYS A 131 -5.34 -3.00 10.65
C LYS A 131 -4.79 -1.74 11.34
N LEU A 132 -4.52 -1.82 12.64
CA LEU A 132 -4.08 -0.75 13.52
C LEU A 132 -2.73 -1.10 14.18
N THR A 133 -1.84 -1.72 13.41
CA THR A 133 -0.50 -2.08 13.91
C THR A 133 0.18 -0.82 14.46
N PRO A 134 0.55 -0.78 15.75
CA PRO A 134 1.20 0.37 16.37
C PRO A 134 2.69 0.41 16.04
N LEU A 135 3.30 1.59 16.20
CA LEU A 135 4.73 1.80 15.98
C LEU A 135 5.61 0.82 16.76
N SER A 136 5.22 0.50 18.00
CA SER A 136 5.95 -0.44 18.84
C SER A 136 6.00 -1.84 18.26
N GLU A 137 4.89 -2.33 17.69
CA GLU A 137 4.79 -3.69 17.16
C GLU A 137 5.69 -3.87 15.93
N ILE A 138 5.59 -2.98 14.94
CA ILE A 138 6.48 -3.03 13.77
C ILE A 138 7.95 -2.83 14.17
N SER A 139 8.24 -1.90 15.10
CA SER A 139 9.60 -1.64 15.56
C SER A 139 10.21 -2.87 16.23
N GLN A 140 9.45 -3.55 17.10
CA GLN A 140 9.89 -4.80 17.76
C GLN A 140 10.05 -5.94 16.76
N ARG A 141 9.13 -6.06 15.79
CA ARG A 141 9.20 -7.10 14.75
C ARG A 141 10.45 -6.94 13.87
N LEU A 142 10.74 -5.71 13.42
CA LEU A 142 11.95 -5.41 12.66
C LEU A 142 13.21 -5.57 13.52
N LEU A 143 13.21 -5.06 14.75
CA LEU A 143 14.34 -5.25 15.67
C LEU A 143 14.66 -6.73 15.85
N LYS A 144 13.65 -7.57 16.11
CA LYS A 144 13.82 -9.02 16.25
C LYS A 144 14.36 -9.64 14.97
N LEU A 145 13.73 -9.39 13.83
CA LEU A 145 14.13 -9.94 12.53
C LEU A 145 15.61 -9.68 12.21
N TYR A 146 16.07 -8.44 12.40
CA TYR A 146 17.45 -8.08 12.10
C TYR A 146 18.42 -8.44 13.22
N SER A 147 17.97 -8.51 14.48
CA SER A 147 18.78 -9.05 15.58
C SER A 147 19.08 -10.54 15.37
N ASP A 148 18.10 -11.31 14.90
CA ASP A 148 18.27 -12.72 14.56
C ASP A 148 19.25 -12.90 13.39
N LYS A 149 19.33 -11.92 12.47
CA LYS A 149 20.22 -11.93 11.30
C LYS A 149 21.64 -11.45 11.61
N PHE A 150 21.80 -10.40 12.41
CA PHE A 150 23.05 -9.66 12.58
C PHE A 150 23.64 -9.71 14.00
N GLY A 151 22.94 -10.33 14.96
CA GLY A 151 23.28 -10.29 16.38
C GLY A 151 22.60 -9.11 17.08
N ALA A 152 21.96 -9.38 18.23
CA ALA A 152 21.15 -8.40 18.97
C ALA A 152 21.95 -7.19 19.45
N GLU A 153 23.25 -7.37 19.71
CA GLU A 153 24.17 -6.31 20.11
C GLU A 153 24.54 -5.36 18.97
N ASN A 154 24.31 -5.76 17.71
CA ASN A 154 24.70 -5.00 16.52
C ASN A 154 23.54 -4.17 15.94
N VAL A 155 22.29 -4.34 16.40
CA VAL A 155 21.11 -3.67 15.83
C VAL A 155 20.57 -2.59 16.77
N LYS A 156 20.28 -1.40 16.22
CA LYS A 156 19.76 -0.25 16.98
C LYS A 156 18.55 0.37 16.31
N MET A 157 17.47 0.54 17.08
CA MET A 157 16.31 1.32 16.63
C MET A 157 16.56 2.81 16.83
N MET A 158 16.37 3.60 15.78
CA MET A 158 16.40 5.05 15.85
C MET A 158 15.02 5.57 16.26
N GLN A 159 14.96 6.25 17.41
CA GLN A 159 13.72 6.90 17.88
C GLN A 159 13.48 8.24 17.21
N ASP A 160 14.55 8.84 16.67
CA ASP A 160 14.48 10.12 15.99
C ASP A 160 13.72 10.00 14.66
N SER A 161 12.73 10.87 14.47
CA SER A 161 12.02 11.19 13.22
C SER A 161 12.83 11.70 12.03
N GLY A 162 13.86 12.47 12.35
CA GLY A 162 14.52 13.46 11.51
C GLY A 162 15.37 12.86 10.40
N LYS A 163 15.88 13.75 9.55
CA LYS A 163 16.85 13.35 8.52
C LYS A 163 18.13 12.91 9.21
N VAL A 164 18.55 11.69 8.92
CA VAL A 164 19.79 11.12 9.46
C VAL A 164 20.95 11.55 8.58
N ASN A 165 22.04 11.97 9.20
CA ASN A 165 23.31 12.18 8.54
C ASN A 165 24.18 10.94 8.77
N PRO A 166 24.51 10.15 7.73
CA PRO A 166 25.26 8.90 7.89
C PRO A 166 26.62 9.08 8.57
N LYS A 167 27.21 10.27 8.50
CA LYS A 167 28.49 10.59 9.14
C LYS A 167 28.44 10.58 10.67
N ASP A 168 27.25 10.73 11.24
CA ASP A 168 27.05 10.79 12.69
C ASP A 168 26.72 9.39 13.27
N LEU A 169 26.67 8.36 12.42
CA LEU A 169 26.39 6.98 12.81
C LEU A 169 27.69 6.19 13.03
N ASP A 170 27.67 5.31 14.03
CA ASP A 170 28.79 4.37 14.28
C ASP A 170 28.65 3.17 13.34
N SER A 171 29.64 2.99 12.45
CA SER A 171 29.65 1.94 11.42
C SER A 171 29.62 0.52 11.97
N LYS A 172 29.82 0.33 13.29
CA LYS A 172 29.70 -0.97 13.97
C LYS A 172 28.26 -1.46 14.08
N TYR A 173 27.25 -0.59 13.96
CA TYR A 173 25.85 -0.96 14.17
C TYR A 173 25.01 -0.86 12.89
N ALA A 174 23.99 -1.71 12.83
CA ALA A 174 22.86 -1.63 11.91
C ALA A 174 21.74 -0.80 12.55
N TYR A 175 21.43 0.35 11.97
CA TYR A 175 20.37 1.24 12.44
C TYR A 175 19.11 1.08 11.60
N ILE A 176 17.96 1.06 12.29
CA ILE A 176 16.64 1.03 11.65
C ILE A 176 15.81 2.19 12.20
N GLN A 177 15.37 3.07 11.32
CA GLN A 177 14.50 4.19 11.66
C GLN A 177 13.07 3.87 11.24
N VAL A 178 12.14 3.88 12.18
CA VAL A 178 10.72 3.62 11.91
C VAL A 178 9.90 4.84 12.30
N THR A 179 9.00 5.27 11.44
CA THR A 179 8.21 6.49 11.64
C THR A 179 6.81 6.29 11.12
N HIS A 180 5.82 6.51 11.98
CA HIS A 180 4.43 6.49 11.56
C HIS A 180 4.16 7.62 10.55
N VAL A 181 3.51 7.28 9.45
CA VAL A 181 3.09 8.25 8.42
C VAL A 181 1.61 8.06 8.13
N THR A 182 0.95 9.12 7.68
CA THR A 182 -0.45 9.05 7.23
C THR A 182 -0.53 9.35 5.74
N PRO A 183 -1.55 8.84 5.02
CA PRO A 183 -1.84 9.28 3.66
C PRO A 183 -1.88 10.81 3.55
N TYR A 184 -1.30 11.35 2.49
CA TYR A 184 -1.28 12.78 2.20
C TYR A 184 -2.02 13.07 0.90
N PHE A 185 -2.91 14.06 0.96
CA PHE A 185 -3.71 14.52 -0.16
C PHE A 185 -3.65 16.05 -0.23
N GLU A 186 -3.58 16.57 -1.45
CA GLU A 186 -3.78 18.00 -1.71
C GLU A 186 -5.27 18.35 -1.70
N ASP A 187 -5.59 19.65 -1.59
CA ASP A 187 -6.98 20.14 -1.53
C ASP A 187 -7.82 19.66 -2.72
N LYS A 188 -7.23 19.60 -3.92
CA LYS A 188 -7.90 19.06 -5.11
C LYS A 188 -8.21 17.57 -4.96
N GLU A 189 -7.25 16.78 -4.49
CA GLU A 189 -7.46 15.34 -4.29
C GLU A 189 -8.49 15.06 -3.19
N LEU A 190 -8.57 15.90 -2.16
CA LEU A 190 -9.60 15.81 -1.11
C LEU A 190 -11.01 16.10 -1.65
N GLN A 191 -11.15 16.88 -2.71
CA GLN A 191 -12.44 17.09 -3.40
C GLN A 191 -12.84 15.87 -4.24
N GLU A 192 -11.86 15.17 -4.81
CA GLU A 192 -12.06 13.96 -5.62
C GLU A 192 -12.29 12.72 -4.75
N ARG A 193 -11.55 12.57 -3.65
CA ARG A 193 -11.58 11.44 -2.69
C ARG A 193 -12.49 11.75 -1.51
N LYS A 194 -13.77 11.50 -1.70
CA LYS A 194 -14.86 11.81 -0.76
C LYS A 194 -15.00 10.78 0.35
N THR A 195 -14.71 9.51 0.05
CA THR A 195 -14.91 8.41 1.02
C THR A 195 -13.60 8.02 1.71
N GLU A 196 -13.71 7.41 2.89
CA GLU A 196 -12.55 6.85 3.60
C GLU A 196 -11.89 5.71 2.80
N PHE A 197 -12.66 4.99 1.97
CA PHE A 197 -12.12 4.01 1.03
C PHE A 197 -11.17 4.66 0.02
N GLU A 198 -11.64 5.73 -0.63
CA GLU A 198 -10.86 6.46 -1.64
C GLU A 198 -9.62 7.08 -1.02
N LYS A 199 -9.67 7.54 0.24
CA LYS A 199 -8.50 8.00 0.99
C LYS A 199 -7.58 6.87 1.46
N SER A 200 -7.98 5.62 1.30
CA SER A 200 -7.25 4.41 1.73
C SER A 200 -6.84 3.49 0.57
N HIS A 201 -7.05 3.93 -0.67
CA HIS A 201 -6.85 3.13 -1.87
C HIS A 201 -6.07 3.89 -2.94
N ASN A 202 -5.12 3.22 -3.60
CA ASN A 202 -4.20 3.84 -4.57
C ASN A 202 -3.55 5.11 -4.02
N ILE A 203 -2.94 4.98 -2.83
CA ILE A 203 -2.26 6.07 -2.13
C ILE A 203 -0.78 6.04 -2.53
N ARG A 204 -0.24 7.20 -2.90
CA ARG A 204 1.17 7.33 -3.26
C ARG A 204 1.96 8.20 -2.28
N ARG A 205 1.28 9.15 -1.63
CA ARG A 205 1.92 10.17 -0.81
C ARG A 205 1.59 9.97 0.65
N PHE A 206 2.59 10.18 1.48
CA PHE A 206 2.53 10.00 2.92
C PHE A 206 3.15 11.19 3.61
N VAL A 207 2.65 11.53 4.79
CA VAL A 207 3.13 12.67 5.56
C VAL A 207 3.40 12.29 7.00
N PHE A 208 4.46 12.89 7.55
CA PHE A 208 4.67 12.98 8.99
C PHE A 208 5.11 14.38 9.37
N GLU A 209 4.94 14.72 10.64
CA GLU A 209 5.24 16.03 11.18
C GLU A 209 6.21 15.90 12.34
N LEU A 210 7.25 16.74 12.36
CA LEU A 210 8.23 16.79 13.44
C LEU A 210 8.24 18.16 14.11
N PRO A 211 8.20 18.20 15.46
CA PRO A 211 8.36 19.44 16.20
C PRO A 211 9.83 19.87 16.20
N PHE A 212 10.08 21.17 16.04
CA PHE A 212 11.39 21.78 16.21
C PHE A 212 11.25 23.22 16.73
N THR A 213 12.31 23.78 17.31
CA THR A 213 12.39 25.19 17.70
C THR A 213 13.44 25.91 16.85
N LEU A 214 13.38 27.24 16.78
CA LEU A 214 14.41 28.05 16.09
C LEU A 214 15.81 27.89 16.73
N SER A 215 15.86 27.50 18.01
CA SER A 215 17.09 27.18 18.75
C SER A 215 17.63 25.77 18.48
N GLY A 216 16.96 24.96 17.64
CA GLY A 216 17.40 23.62 17.25
C GLY A 216 16.96 22.48 18.19
N LYS A 217 16.19 22.79 19.25
CA LYS A 217 15.57 21.76 20.10
C LYS A 217 14.34 21.17 19.42
N ARG A 218 13.87 20.00 19.86
CA ARG A 218 12.60 19.43 19.35
C ARG A 218 11.38 20.12 19.94
N GLN A 219 11.40 20.34 21.24
CA GLN A 219 10.28 20.85 22.00
C GLN A 219 10.67 22.14 22.71
N GLY A 220 9.77 23.12 22.71
CA GLY A 220 9.90 24.41 23.38
C GLY A 220 8.55 24.95 23.82
N GLY A 221 8.52 26.21 24.28
CA GLY A 221 7.28 26.94 24.53
C GLY A 221 6.47 27.14 23.24
N VAL A 222 5.17 27.40 23.36
CA VAL A 222 4.26 27.53 22.21
C VAL A 222 4.73 28.63 21.24
N GLU A 223 5.29 29.70 21.79
CA GLU A 223 5.83 30.85 21.07
C GLU A 223 7.08 30.53 20.23
N GLU A 224 7.83 29.48 20.57
CA GLU A 224 9.03 29.04 19.85
C GLU A 224 8.81 27.75 19.04
N GLN A 225 7.68 27.07 19.27
CA GLN A 225 7.41 25.74 18.71
C GLN A 225 7.03 25.84 17.23
N CYS A 226 7.92 25.34 16.38
CA CYS A 226 7.70 25.16 14.95
C CYS A 226 7.36 23.69 14.63
N LYS A 227 6.80 23.47 13.43
CA LYS A 227 6.45 22.15 12.91
C LYS A 227 6.96 21.98 11.49
N ARG A 228 7.74 20.93 11.25
CA ARG A 228 8.19 20.54 9.91
C ARG A 228 7.29 19.44 9.40
N ARG A 229 6.63 19.67 8.26
CA ARG A 229 5.86 18.67 7.55
C ARG A 229 6.71 18.07 6.44
N THR A 230 6.86 16.76 6.42
CA THR A 230 7.62 16.04 5.39
C THR A 230 6.66 15.15 4.61
N ILE A 231 6.62 15.34 3.29
CA ILE A 231 5.81 14.55 2.38
C ILE A 231 6.72 13.58 1.62
N LEU A 232 6.42 12.30 1.74
CA LEU A 232 7.10 11.20 1.06
C LEU A 232 6.24 10.74 -0.11
N THR A 233 6.86 10.41 -1.24
CA THR A 233 6.17 9.92 -2.43
C THR A 233 6.75 8.57 -2.82
N GLY A 234 5.94 7.52 -2.78
CA GLY A 234 6.34 6.18 -3.20
C GLY A 234 6.56 6.07 -4.72
N LYS A 235 7.40 5.12 -5.13
CA LYS A 235 7.58 4.77 -6.54
C LYS A 235 6.26 4.29 -7.15
N TYR A 236 5.59 3.38 -6.46
CA TYR A 236 4.28 2.82 -6.81
C TYR A 236 3.20 3.30 -5.84
N THR A 237 1.94 3.14 -6.24
CA THR A 237 0.81 3.32 -5.32
C THR A 237 0.65 2.08 -4.43
N LEU A 238 0.28 2.29 -3.17
CA LEU A 238 -0.03 1.18 -2.28
C LEU A 238 -1.47 0.72 -2.49
N PHE A 239 -1.58 -0.52 -2.96
CA PHE A 239 -2.81 -1.27 -3.17
C PHE A 239 -3.00 -2.36 -2.11
N TYR A 240 -1.91 -2.89 -1.56
CA TYR A 240 -1.88 -3.95 -0.54
C TYR A 240 -0.96 -3.60 0.63
#